data_AF-A0A7H9HNS0-F1
#
_entry.id   AF-A0A7H9HNS0-F1
#
_cell.length_a   1.000
_cell.length_b   1.000
_cell.length_c   1.000
_cell.angle_alpha   90.00
_cell.angle_beta   90.00
_cell.angle_gamma   90.00
#
_symmetry.space_group_name_H-M   'P 1'
#
loop_
_entity.id
_entity.type
_entity.pdbx_description
1 polymer ?
#
loop_
_entity_poly.entity_id
_entity_poly.type
_entity_poly.pdbx_seq_one_letter_code
_entity_poly.pdbx_strand_id
1 'polypeptide(L)'
;MSANGQLQATVAVNELLGALLPGAKKIVVSDAGESQVRGNHKGSKAKMIDRNLKRMVELRERDEVSLKKRQKRLKIRAIKANRASREKTEQAAKLKVLEEHRKCGNLSAKERKYLNKLAERNAKKVGAWELEEEDREELRELQQRIISQISIDRSKRGQTRRKKIKAFREEIKPGAADRRYPGLTPGLAPVGLSDEEESSDED
;
A
#
# COMPACT_ATOMS: atom_id res chain seq x y z
N MET A 1 -52.53 -18.17 14.59
CA MET A 1 -52.02 -17.14 15.52
C MET A 1 -50.96 -17.77 16.41
N SER A 2 -49.84 -17.09 16.65
CA SER A 2 -48.69 -17.66 17.39
C SER A 2 -49.01 -17.80 18.88
N ALA A 3 -48.72 -18.96 19.47
CA ALA A 3 -48.93 -19.25 20.89
C ALA A 3 -48.24 -18.22 21.82
N ASN A 4 -47.07 -17.73 21.42
CA ASN A 4 -46.34 -16.69 22.16
C ASN A 4 -47.08 -15.35 22.17
N GLY A 5 -47.77 -15.00 21.09
CA GLY A 5 -48.57 -13.78 21.01
C GLY A 5 -49.80 -13.85 21.93
N GLN A 6 -50.40 -15.04 22.06
CA GLN A 6 -51.51 -15.27 22.99
C GLN A 6 -51.04 -15.17 24.44
N LEU A 7 -49.90 -15.76 24.79
CA LEU A 7 -49.32 -15.65 26.14
C LEU A 7 -49.05 -14.19 26.53
N GLN A 8 -48.39 -13.43 25.65
CA GLN A 8 -48.11 -12.01 25.89
C GLN A 8 -49.39 -11.18 26.06
N ALA A 9 -50.41 -11.43 25.24
CA ALA A 9 -51.70 -10.76 25.37
C ALA A 9 -52.40 -11.12 26.70
N THR A 10 -52.39 -12.37 27.12
CA THR A 10 -53.01 -12.78 28.40
C THR A 10 -52.30 -12.18 29.63
N VAL A 11 -50.98 -12.01 29.58
CA VAL A 11 -50.20 -11.35 30.64
C VAL A 11 -50.61 -9.88 30.76
N ALA A 12 -50.65 -9.15 29.64
CA ALA A 12 -51.03 -7.75 29.62
C ALA A 12 -52.48 -7.54 30.14
N VAL A 13 -53.41 -8.41 29.74
CA VAL A 13 -54.80 -8.37 30.20
C VAL A 13 -54.91 -8.65 31.70
N ASN A 14 -54.15 -9.63 32.21
CA ASN A 14 -54.16 -9.96 33.64
C ASN A 14 -53.56 -8.84 34.51
N GLU A 15 -52.57 -8.10 34.02
CA GLU A 15 -52.02 -6.93 34.71
C GLU A 15 -53.04 -5.78 34.77
N LEU A 16 -53.72 -5.52 33.65
CA LEU A 16 -54.72 -4.46 33.55
C LEU A 16 -55.95 -4.75 34.41
N LEU A 17 -56.43 -6.00 34.40
CA LEU A 17 -57.55 -6.44 35.26
C LEU A 17 -57.18 -6.40 36.75
N GLY A 18 -55.94 -6.75 37.11
CA GLY A 18 -55.47 -6.69 38.49
C GLY A 18 -55.34 -5.26 39.03
N ALA A 19 -55.11 -4.28 38.16
CA ALA A 19 -55.07 -2.86 38.52
C ALA A 19 -56.47 -2.24 38.65
N LEU A 20 -57.44 -2.68 37.84
CA LEU A 20 -58.80 -2.12 37.79
C LEU A 20 -59.76 -2.79 38.79
N LEU A 21 -59.60 -4.07 39.07
CA LEU A 21 -60.49 -4.84 39.95
C LEU A 21 -59.67 -5.58 41.01
N PRO A 22 -59.50 -4.99 42.21
CA PRO A 22 -58.81 -5.67 43.30
C PRO A 22 -59.60 -6.94 43.67
N GLY A 23 -58.98 -8.11 43.45
CA GLY A 23 -59.58 -9.43 43.68
C GLY A 23 -59.96 -10.22 42.43
N ALA A 24 -59.75 -9.67 41.22
CA ALA A 24 -60.00 -10.40 39.98
C ALA A 24 -59.08 -11.63 39.83
N LYS A 25 -59.67 -12.78 39.49
CA LYS A 25 -58.93 -14.03 39.22
C LYS A 25 -58.19 -13.91 37.89
N LYS A 26 -56.87 -14.17 37.90
CA LYS A 26 -56.05 -14.16 36.69
C LYS A 26 -56.42 -15.33 35.77
N ILE A 27 -56.48 -15.07 34.47
CA ILE A 27 -56.72 -16.08 33.45
C ILE A 27 -55.40 -16.85 33.25
N VAL A 28 -55.35 -18.11 33.66
CA VAL A 28 -54.19 -18.99 33.49
C VAL A 28 -54.42 -19.84 32.25
N VAL A 29 -53.61 -19.64 31.21
CA VAL A 29 -53.51 -20.58 30.10
C VAL A 29 -52.56 -21.67 30.56
N SER A 30 -53.09 -22.83 30.94
CA SER A 30 -52.28 -23.94 31.44
C SER A 30 -51.57 -24.63 30.29
N ASP A 31 -50.24 -24.55 30.29
CA ASP A 31 -49.42 -25.67 29.88
C ASP A 31 -48.50 -26.05 31.05
N ALA A 32 -48.31 -27.34 31.24
CA ALA A 32 -47.90 -27.95 32.49
C ALA A 32 -46.48 -27.56 32.94
N GLY A 33 -46.33 -27.35 34.25
CA GLY A 33 -45.10 -27.61 34.99
C GLY A 33 -44.02 -26.55 34.94
N GLU A 34 -43.98 -25.64 35.93
CA GLU A 34 -42.70 -25.09 36.37
C GLU A 34 -42.64 -24.87 37.89
N SER A 35 -41.79 -25.72 38.47
CA SER A 35 -41.27 -25.82 39.82
C SER A 35 -41.07 -24.49 40.54
N GLN A 36 -41.81 -24.30 41.63
CA GLN A 36 -41.50 -23.26 42.61
C GLN A 36 -40.23 -23.59 43.40
N VAL A 37 -39.10 -23.04 42.99
CA VAL A 37 -37.94 -22.90 43.89
C VAL A 37 -38.09 -21.56 44.63
N ARG A 38 -38.89 -21.57 45.71
CA ARG A 38 -38.93 -20.46 46.67
C ARG A 38 -37.89 -20.70 47.76
N GLY A 39 -36.67 -20.25 47.52
CA GLY A 39 -35.67 -20.08 48.57
C GLY A 39 -36.19 -19.08 49.61
N ASN A 40 -36.25 -19.49 50.87
CA ASN A 40 -36.70 -18.67 52.00
C ASN A 40 -35.74 -17.48 52.24
N HIS A 41 -35.95 -16.38 51.53
CA HIS A 41 -35.40 -15.08 51.92
C HIS A 41 -36.20 -14.52 53.09
N LYS A 42 -35.71 -14.74 54.32
CA LYS A 42 -36.18 -14.08 55.56
C LYS A 42 -35.80 -12.59 55.58
N GLY A 43 -36.23 -11.85 54.56
CA GLY A 43 -36.10 -10.40 54.48
C GLY A 43 -37.39 -9.84 53.88
N SER A 44 -37.92 -8.77 54.48
CA SER A 44 -39.07 -8.06 53.91
C SER A 44 -38.80 -7.75 52.44
N LYS A 45 -39.69 -8.18 51.54
CA LYS A 45 -39.56 -7.94 50.09
C LYS A 45 -39.36 -6.46 49.78
N ALA A 46 -39.91 -5.58 50.62
CA ALA A 46 -39.71 -4.14 50.54
C ALA A 46 -38.23 -3.73 50.72
N LYS A 47 -37.47 -4.40 51.61
CA LYS A 47 -36.02 -4.14 51.79
C LYS A 47 -35.20 -4.58 50.59
N MET A 48 -35.60 -5.65 49.89
CA MET A 48 -34.94 -6.05 48.63
C MET A 48 -35.25 -5.07 47.50
N ILE A 49 -36.48 -4.60 47.41
CA ILE A 49 -36.89 -3.58 46.43
C ILE A 49 -36.12 -2.28 46.66
N ASP A 50 -36.02 -1.80 47.91
CA ASP A 50 -35.24 -0.61 48.26
C ASP A 50 -33.75 -0.76 47.89
N ARG A 51 -33.13 -1.90 48.19
CA ARG A 51 -31.74 -2.19 47.80
C ARG A 51 -31.56 -2.22 46.29
N ASN A 52 -32.48 -2.84 45.56
CA ASN A 52 -32.42 -2.89 44.11
C ASN A 52 -32.63 -1.50 43.47
N LEU A 53 -33.53 -0.69 44.01
CA LEU A 53 -33.74 0.68 43.56
C LEU A 53 -32.50 1.55 43.78
N LYS A 54 -31.87 1.47 44.97
CA LYS A 54 -30.61 2.17 45.26
C LYS A 54 -29.50 1.75 44.30
N ARG A 55 -29.33 0.45 44.09
CA ARG A 55 -28.35 -0.09 43.13
C ARG A 55 -28.60 0.37 41.70
N MET A 56 -29.86 0.44 41.28
CA MET A 56 -30.23 0.94 39.95
C MET A 56 -29.90 2.41 39.76
N VAL A 57 -30.07 3.25 40.80
CA VAL A 57 -29.67 4.65 40.76
C VAL A 57 -28.15 4.78 40.65
N GLU A 58 -27.39 4.05 41.46
CA GLU A 58 -25.92 4.03 41.40
C GLU A 58 -25.38 3.59 40.03
N LEU A 59 -25.99 2.56 39.43
CA LEU A 59 -25.61 2.09 38.09
C LEU A 59 -25.91 3.15 37.02
N ARG A 60 -27.08 3.80 37.09
CA ARG A 60 -27.44 4.90 36.17
C ARG A 60 -26.46 6.06 36.27
N GLU A 61 -26.09 6.48 37.47
CA GLU A 61 -25.10 7.55 37.68
C GLU A 61 -23.72 7.18 37.13
N ARG A 62 -23.27 5.94 37.37
CA ARG A 62 -22.00 5.43 36.83
C ARG A 62 -22.01 5.44 35.30
N ASP A 63 -23.12 5.01 34.69
CA ASP A 63 -23.29 4.99 33.24
C ASP A 63 -23.31 6.41 32.67
N GLU A 64 -24.01 7.35 33.31
CA GLU A 64 -24.00 8.76 32.91
C GLU A 64 -22.59 9.35 32.88
N VAL A 65 -21.77 9.08 33.90
CA VAL A 65 -20.39 9.57 33.95
C VAL A 65 -19.55 8.97 32.82
N SER A 66 -19.69 7.68 32.56
CA SER A 66 -18.99 6.99 31.47
C SER A 66 -19.41 7.51 30.08
N LEU A 67 -20.72 7.76 29.90
CA LEU A 67 -21.30 8.32 28.68
C LEU A 67 -20.82 9.75 28.47
N LYS A 68 -20.85 10.61 29.50
CA LYS A 68 -20.32 11.98 29.45
C LYS A 68 -18.83 11.97 29.08
N LYS A 69 -18.02 11.07 29.65
CA LYS A 69 -16.59 10.90 29.29
C LYS A 69 -16.42 10.49 27.83
N ARG A 70 -17.18 9.51 27.34
CA ARG A 70 -17.15 9.05 25.94
C ARG A 70 -17.53 10.18 24.98
N GLN A 71 -18.60 10.91 25.27
CA GLN A 71 -19.03 12.06 24.48
C GLN A 71 -17.96 13.16 24.44
N LYS A 72 -17.33 13.50 25.57
CA LYS A 72 -16.21 14.46 25.61
C LYS A 72 -15.05 14.01 24.72
N ARG A 73 -14.67 12.73 24.78
CA ARG A 73 -13.61 12.17 23.91
C ARG A 73 -13.97 12.26 22.43
N LEU A 74 -15.20 11.93 22.06
CA LEU A 74 -15.69 12.05 20.69
C LEU A 74 -15.67 13.50 20.20
N LYS A 75 -16.11 14.45 21.03
CA LYS A 75 -16.04 15.89 20.73
C LYS A 75 -14.60 16.35 20.51
N ILE A 76 -13.69 16.00 21.40
CA ILE A 76 -12.26 16.35 21.25
C ILE A 76 -11.67 15.74 19.98
N ARG A 77 -12.00 14.48 19.67
CA ARG A 77 -11.54 13.82 18.44
C ARG A 77 -12.07 14.53 17.20
N ALA A 78 -13.34 14.91 17.17
CA ALA A 78 -13.95 15.66 16.07
C ALA A 78 -13.29 17.04 15.90
N ILE A 79 -13.06 17.77 16.99
CA ILE A 79 -12.37 19.06 16.96
C ILE A 79 -10.95 18.91 16.40
N LYS A 80 -10.19 17.89 16.85
CA LYS A 80 -8.84 17.62 16.34
C LYS A 80 -8.85 17.25 14.86
N ALA A 81 -9.79 16.43 14.41
CA ALA A 81 -9.93 16.07 13.00
C ALA A 81 -10.24 17.30 12.14
N ASN A 82 -11.18 18.14 12.57
CA ASN A 82 -11.53 19.38 11.88
C ASN A 82 -10.38 20.39 11.86
N ARG A 83 -9.60 20.47 12.95
CA ARG A 83 -8.40 21.30 12.98
C ARG A 83 -7.36 20.81 11.98
N ALA A 84 -7.09 19.50 11.93
CA ALA A 84 -6.16 18.92 10.97
C ALA A 84 -6.61 19.12 9.51
N SER A 85 -7.91 19.02 9.23
CA SER A 85 -8.43 19.30 7.88
C SER A 85 -8.28 20.77 7.50
N ARG A 86 -8.56 21.70 8.43
CA ARG A 86 -8.35 23.14 8.23
C ARG A 86 -6.88 23.48 7.98
N GLU A 87 -5.98 22.93 8.80
CA GLU A 87 -4.54 23.12 8.63
C GLU A 87 -4.06 22.62 7.25
N LYS A 88 -4.57 21.48 6.77
CA LYS A 88 -4.28 21.00 5.40
C LYS A 88 -4.78 21.95 4.32
N THR A 89 -6.02 22.45 4.44
CA THR A 89 -6.56 23.41 3.47
C THR A 89 -5.80 24.73 3.47
N GLU A 90 -5.40 25.23 4.65
CA GLU A 90 -4.58 26.43 4.78
C GLU A 90 -3.19 26.24 4.18
N GLN A 91 -2.56 25.08 4.41
CA GLN A 91 -1.27 24.76 3.81
C GLN A 91 -1.37 24.68 2.28
N ALA A 92 -2.41 24.03 1.75
CA ALA A 92 -2.65 23.96 0.31
C ALA A 92 -2.85 25.35 -0.30
N ALA A 93 -3.60 26.23 0.37
CA ALA A 93 -3.77 27.61 -0.06
C ALA A 93 -2.44 28.39 -0.03
N LYS A 94 -1.66 28.25 1.04
CA LYS A 94 -0.32 28.86 1.15
C LYS A 94 0.63 28.40 0.04
N LEU A 95 0.60 27.11 -0.31
CA LEU A 95 1.40 26.58 -1.41
C LEU A 95 1.01 27.19 -2.76
N LYS A 96 -0.28 27.31 -3.05
CA LYS A 96 -0.76 27.98 -4.27
C LYS A 96 -0.24 29.42 -4.38
N VAL A 97 -0.38 30.19 -3.29
CA VAL A 97 0.13 31.58 -3.25
C VAL A 97 1.64 31.63 -3.46
N LEU A 98 2.41 30.74 -2.81
CA LEU A 98 3.86 30.67 -3.00
C LEU A 98 4.24 30.31 -4.44
N GLU A 99 3.50 29.41 -5.09
CA GLU A 99 3.71 29.07 -6.50
C GLU A 99 3.43 30.24 -7.42
N GLU A 100 2.36 30.99 -7.18
CA GLU A 100 2.02 32.21 -7.92
C GLU A 100 3.10 33.29 -7.74
N HIS A 101 3.51 33.59 -6.51
CA HIS A 101 4.58 34.54 -6.22
C HIS A 101 5.92 34.12 -6.85
N ARG A 102 6.21 32.81 -6.87
CA ARG A 102 7.41 32.28 -7.53
C ARG A 102 7.34 32.46 -9.05
N LYS A 103 6.19 32.18 -9.68
CA LYS A 103 5.99 32.37 -11.13
C LYS A 103 6.11 33.84 -11.53
N CYS A 104 5.53 34.74 -10.74
CA CYS A 104 5.59 36.19 -10.97
C CYS A 104 6.91 36.82 -10.52
N GLY A 105 7.84 36.07 -9.91
CA GLY A 105 9.10 36.59 -9.37
C GLY A 105 8.97 37.48 -8.14
N ASN A 106 7.76 37.71 -7.63
CA ASN A 106 7.46 38.59 -6.49
C ASN A 106 7.48 37.84 -5.15
N LEU A 107 8.53 37.04 -4.92
CA LEU A 107 8.64 36.25 -3.69
C LEU A 107 9.11 37.12 -2.52
N SER A 108 8.32 37.19 -1.44
CA SER A 108 8.65 37.99 -0.26
C SER A 108 9.89 37.45 0.48
N ALA A 109 10.61 38.30 1.22
CA ALA A 109 11.77 37.88 2.01
C ALA A 109 11.43 36.75 3.02
N LYS A 110 10.24 36.80 3.63
CA LYS A 110 9.76 35.75 4.54
C LYS A 110 9.53 34.42 3.82
N GLU A 111 8.98 34.48 2.61
CA GLU A 111 8.69 33.32 1.77
C GLU A 111 9.99 32.69 1.25
N ARG A 112 10.96 33.51 0.81
CA ARG A 112 12.31 33.05 0.45
C ARG A 112 12.98 32.31 1.61
N LYS A 113 12.96 32.90 2.81
CA LYS A 113 13.52 32.27 4.02
C LYS A 113 12.81 30.94 4.34
N TYR A 114 11.49 30.90 4.19
CA TYR A 114 10.70 29.68 4.37
C TYR A 114 11.08 28.59 3.35
N LEU A 115 11.19 28.95 2.06
CA LEU A 115 11.57 28.02 1.01
C LEU A 115 13.00 27.51 1.18
N ASN A 116 13.95 28.36 1.56
CA ASN A 116 15.33 27.92 1.84
C ASN A 116 15.35 26.92 3.01
N LYS A 117 14.63 27.21 4.10
CA LYS A 117 14.51 26.28 5.23
C LYS A 117 13.85 24.96 4.84
N LEU A 118 12.87 25.00 3.93
CA LEU A 118 12.23 23.81 3.40
C LEU A 118 13.18 23.01 2.50
N ALA A 119 13.95 23.68 1.64
CA ALA A 119 14.96 23.08 0.79
C ALA A 119 16.05 22.40 1.62
N GLU A 120 16.57 23.05 2.67
CA GLU A 120 17.54 22.45 3.59
C GLU A 120 17.00 21.19 4.28
N ARG A 121 15.74 21.22 4.74
CA ARG A 121 15.10 20.05 5.36
C ARG A 121 14.91 18.91 4.38
N ASN A 122 14.49 19.22 3.16
CA ASN A 122 14.31 18.23 2.10
C ASN A 122 15.65 17.64 1.67
N ALA A 123 16.68 18.48 1.50
CA ALA A 123 18.05 18.04 1.19
C ALA A 123 18.59 17.11 2.29
N LYS A 124 18.40 17.44 3.56
CA LYS A 124 18.77 16.54 4.67
C LYS A 124 17.98 15.23 4.66
N LYS A 125 16.69 15.27 4.35
CA LYS A 125 15.85 14.06 4.29
C LYS A 125 16.23 13.15 3.13
N VAL A 126 16.55 13.72 1.97
CA VAL A 126 17.04 12.98 0.79
C VAL A 126 18.44 12.45 1.05
N GLY A 127 19.34 13.29 1.58
CA GLY A 127 20.69 12.92 1.97
C GLY A 127 20.75 11.86 3.08
N ALA A 128 19.73 11.75 3.93
CA ALA A 128 19.66 10.68 4.93
C ALA A 128 19.35 9.30 4.32
N TRP A 129 18.89 9.23 3.07
CA TRP A 129 18.72 7.97 2.33
C TRP A 129 19.92 7.68 1.42
N GLU A 130 20.78 8.67 1.24
CA GLU A 130 22.01 8.51 0.51
C GLU A 130 23.01 7.72 1.34
N LEU A 131 23.73 6.79 0.69
CA LEU A 131 24.83 6.05 1.30
C LEU A 131 25.86 7.01 1.90
N GLU A 132 26.46 6.62 3.00
CA GLU A 132 27.58 7.34 3.59
C GLU A 132 28.76 7.40 2.61
N GLU A 133 29.62 8.40 2.77
CA GLU A 133 30.68 8.68 1.79
C GLU A 133 31.65 7.49 1.62
N GLU A 134 31.94 6.77 2.71
CA GLU A 134 32.76 5.56 2.72
C GLU A 134 32.10 4.41 1.93
N ASP A 135 30.83 4.09 2.23
CA ASP A 135 30.08 3.06 1.49
C ASP A 135 29.92 3.40 0.00
N ARG A 136 29.83 4.69 -0.34
CA ARG A 136 29.76 5.16 -1.73
C ARG A 136 31.04 4.88 -2.49
N GLU A 137 32.18 5.10 -1.85
CA GLU A 137 33.49 4.84 -2.44
C GLU A 137 33.68 3.35 -2.68
N GLU A 138 33.40 2.50 -1.68
CA GLU A 138 33.46 1.04 -1.82
C GLU A 138 32.53 0.53 -2.92
N LEU A 139 31.28 1.03 -2.96
CA LEU A 139 30.32 0.67 -4.00
C LEU A 139 30.81 1.10 -5.38
N ARG A 140 31.42 2.29 -5.48
CA ARG A 140 31.95 2.82 -6.75
C ARG A 140 33.14 2.00 -7.23
N GLU A 141 34.03 1.59 -6.34
CA GLU A 141 35.14 0.69 -6.65
C GLU A 141 34.65 -0.68 -7.11
N LEU A 142 33.67 -1.26 -6.41
CA LEU A 142 33.04 -2.52 -6.80
C LEU A 142 32.39 -2.42 -8.19
N GLN A 143 31.64 -1.35 -8.43
CA GLN A 143 31.03 -1.08 -9.74
C GLN A 143 32.08 -0.96 -10.84
N GLN A 144 33.17 -0.24 -10.60
CA GLN A 144 34.28 -0.13 -11.56
C GLN A 144 34.96 -1.48 -11.81
N ARG A 145 35.13 -2.30 -10.77
CA ARG A 145 35.67 -3.66 -10.89
C ARG A 145 34.78 -4.56 -11.74
N ILE A 146 33.45 -4.49 -11.56
CA ILE A 146 32.49 -5.26 -12.36
C ILE A 146 32.50 -4.77 -13.83
N ILE A 147 32.44 -3.46 -14.06
CA ILE A 147 32.46 -2.89 -15.42
C ILE A 147 33.75 -3.25 -16.14
N SER A 148 34.90 -3.18 -15.46
CA SER A 148 36.19 -3.54 -16.04
C SER A 148 36.27 -5.04 -16.36
N GLN A 149 35.77 -5.94 -15.51
CA GLN A 149 35.68 -7.36 -15.81
C GLN A 149 34.82 -7.65 -17.05
N ILE A 150 33.62 -7.06 -17.13
CA ILE A 150 32.70 -7.25 -18.25
C ILE A 150 33.29 -6.74 -19.58
N SER A 151 33.99 -5.61 -19.55
CA SER A 151 34.56 -4.97 -20.75
C SER A 151 35.86 -5.64 -21.23
N ILE A 152 36.70 -6.10 -20.31
CA ILE A 152 37.94 -6.83 -20.61
C ILE A 152 37.63 -8.19 -21.23
N ASP A 153 36.65 -8.92 -20.70
CA ASP A 153 36.30 -10.27 -21.18
C ASP A 153 35.71 -10.27 -22.59
N ARG A 154 34.98 -9.22 -22.97
CA ARG A 154 34.39 -9.09 -24.31
C ARG A 154 35.38 -8.63 -25.37
N SER A 155 36.24 -7.66 -25.06
CA SER A 155 37.17 -7.08 -26.05
C SER A 155 38.41 -7.95 -26.31
N LYS A 156 39.01 -8.53 -25.26
CA LYS A 156 40.24 -9.31 -25.39
C LYS A 156 40.01 -10.65 -26.08
N ARG A 157 38.88 -11.34 -25.83
CA ARG A 157 38.53 -12.60 -26.53
C ARG A 157 38.30 -12.40 -28.03
N GLY A 158 37.62 -11.32 -28.43
CA GLY A 158 37.37 -11.03 -29.85
C GLY A 158 38.64 -10.65 -30.61
N GLN A 159 39.49 -9.80 -30.02
CA GLN A 159 40.74 -9.35 -30.64
C GLN A 159 41.78 -10.46 -30.73
N THR A 160 41.95 -11.26 -29.67
CA THR A 160 42.89 -12.40 -29.69
C THR A 160 42.46 -13.48 -30.67
N ARG A 161 41.16 -13.79 -30.77
CA ARG A 161 40.64 -14.71 -31.78
C ARG A 161 40.87 -14.20 -33.19
N ARG A 162 40.61 -12.91 -33.48
CA ARG A 162 40.88 -12.32 -34.80
C ARG A 162 42.37 -12.31 -35.15
N LYS A 163 43.25 -12.01 -34.19
CA LYS A 163 44.71 -12.07 -34.38
C LYS A 163 45.19 -13.50 -34.66
N LYS A 164 44.69 -14.50 -33.92
CA LYS A 164 44.99 -15.91 -34.18
C LYS A 164 44.50 -16.39 -35.55
N ILE A 165 43.29 -16.00 -35.96
CA ILE A 165 42.76 -16.32 -37.29
C ILE A 165 43.58 -15.64 -38.39
N LYS A 166 44.01 -14.38 -38.20
CA LYS A 166 44.90 -13.70 -39.14
C LYS A 166 46.26 -14.38 -39.25
N ALA A 167 46.89 -14.71 -38.12
CA ALA A 167 48.17 -15.43 -38.10
C ALA A 167 48.08 -16.79 -38.80
N PHE A 168 47.00 -17.54 -38.56
CA PHE A 168 46.73 -18.82 -39.24
C PHE A 168 46.51 -18.66 -40.75
N ARG A 169 45.83 -17.59 -41.18
CA ARG A 169 45.64 -17.26 -42.61
C ARG A 169 46.91 -16.71 -43.28
N GLU A 170 47.86 -16.18 -42.52
CA GLU A 170 49.18 -15.79 -43.04
C GLU A 170 50.12 -17.00 -43.18
N GLU A 171 50.01 -17.99 -42.28
CA GLU A 171 50.72 -19.28 -42.39
C GLU A 171 50.21 -20.13 -43.55
N ILE A 172 48.88 -20.15 -43.75
CA ILE A 172 48.29 -20.68 -44.99
C ILE A 172 48.48 -19.62 -46.06
N LYS A 173 49.65 -19.61 -46.72
CA LYS A 173 49.83 -18.87 -47.98
C LYS A 173 48.58 -19.12 -48.84
N PRO A 174 47.91 -18.08 -49.38
CA PRO A 174 46.77 -18.28 -50.26
C PRO A 174 47.26 -19.00 -51.52
N GLY A 175 47.23 -20.32 -51.46
CA GLY A 175 47.51 -21.19 -52.58
C GLY A 175 46.27 -21.22 -53.45
N ALA A 176 46.27 -20.41 -54.51
CA ALA A 176 45.57 -20.70 -55.77
C ALA A 176 45.83 -19.63 -56.87
N ALA A 177 46.95 -18.91 -56.84
CA ALA A 177 47.51 -18.45 -58.11
C ALA A 177 48.43 -19.58 -58.58
N ASP A 178 47.99 -20.34 -59.59
CA ASP A 178 48.84 -21.38 -60.19
C ASP A 178 50.12 -20.70 -60.71
N ARG A 179 51.23 -20.89 -59.99
CA ARG A 179 52.50 -20.19 -60.25
C ARG A 179 53.07 -20.53 -61.63
N ARG A 180 52.56 -21.60 -62.26
CA ARG A 180 52.91 -22.00 -63.62
C ARG A 180 52.42 -21.01 -64.68
N TYR A 181 51.37 -20.25 -64.40
CA TYR A 181 50.80 -19.26 -65.32
C TYR A 181 50.57 -17.91 -64.63
N PRO A 182 51.64 -17.09 -64.49
CA PRO A 182 51.53 -15.75 -63.94
C PRO A 182 50.76 -14.86 -64.93
N GLY A 183 49.44 -14.72 -64.73
CA GLY A 183 48.55 -13.97 -65.63
C GLY A 183 47.22 -14.67 -65.92
N LEU A 184 47.06 -15.92 -65.48
CA LEU A 184 45.80 -16.65 -65.68
C LEU A 184 44.65 -16.04 -64.85
N THR A 185 44.92 -15.61 -63.62
CA THR A 185 43.88 -15.11 -62.71
C THR A 185 43.40 -13.67 -62.97
N PRO A 186 44.21 -12.73 -63.50
CA PRO A 186 43.71 -11.39 -63.87
C PRO A 186 42.96 -11.36 -65.20
N GLY A 187 43.17 -12.33 -66.09
CA GLY A 187 42.58 -12.38 -67.44
C GLY A 187 41.39 -13.32 -67.60
N LEU A 188 41.07 -14.14 -66.59
CA LEU A 188 39.89 -14.99 -66.61
C LEU A 188 38.66 -14.18 -66.17
N ALA A 189 37.63 -14.15 -67.02
CA ALA A 189 36.38 -13.48 -66.68
C ALA A 189 35.72 -14.18 -65.47
N PRO A 190 35.11 -13.43 -64.53
CA PRO A 190 34.33 -14.03 -63.46
C PRO A 190 33.04 -14.62 -64.05
N VAL A 191 33.11 -15.89 -64.43
CA VAL A 191 31.96 -16.66 -64.93
C VAL A 191 31.01 -16.93 -63.77
N GLY A 192 29.75 -16.53 -63.92
CA GLY A 192 28.71 -16.77 -62.93
C GLY A 192 28.12 -18.16 -63.06
N LEU A 193 27.56 -18.73 -61.98
CA LEU A 193 26.86 -20.02 -62.01
C LEU A 193 25.68 -20.05 -63.00
N SER A 194 25.16 -18.89 -63.41
CA SER A 194 24.11 -18.71 -64.39
C SER A 194 24.61 -18.72 -65.85
N ASP A 195 25.91 -18.65 -66.09
CA ASP A 195 26.51 -18.63 -67.43
C ASP A 195 26.81 -20.05 -67.95
N GLU A 196 26.77 -21.06 -67.07
CA GLU A 196 26.94 -22.48 -67.44
C GLU A 196 25.61 -23.18 -67.78
N GLU A 197 24.46 -22.53 -67.57
CA GLU A 197 23.13 -23.15 -67.77
C GLU A 197 22.41 -22.76 -69.08
N GLU A 198 22.99 -21.90 -69.92
CA GLU A 198 22.40 -21.52 -71.22
C GLU A 198 23.14 -22.22 -72.38
N SER A 199 22.69 -23.42 -72.74
CA SER A 199 23.18 -24.16 -73.92
C SER A 199 22.80 -23.40 -75.20
N SER A 200 23.76 -22.67 -75.78
CA SER A 200 23.61 -21.96 -77.05
C SER A 200 23.64 -22.94 -78.24
N ASP A 201 22.54 -23.63 -78.48
CA ASP A 201 22.21 -24.22 -79.78
C ASP A 201 21.26 -23.25 -80.52
N GLU A 202 21.78 -22.48 -81.49
CA GLU A 202 21.01 -21.92 -82.61
C GLU A 202 21.95 -21.35 -83.70
N ASP A 203 21.90 -22.01 -84.87
CA ASP A 203 22.31 -21.68 -86.26
C ASP A 203 23.77 -21.30 -86.64
#